data_AF-A0A6J2XM89-F1
#
_entry.id   AF-A0A6J2XM89-F1
#
_cell.length_a   1.000
_cell.length_b   1.000
_cell.length_c   1.000
_cell.angle_alpha   90.00
_cell.angle_beta   90.00
_cell.angle_gamma   90.00
#
_symmetry.space_group_name_H-M   'P 1'
#
loop_
_entity.id
_entity.type
_entity.pdbx_description
1 polymer ?
#
loop_
_entity_poly.entity_id
_entity_poly.type
_entity_poly.pdbx_seq_one_letter_code
_entity_poly.pdbx_strand_id
1 'polypeptide(L)'
;MSEKASGQTNGLSLYAYNKLLIFMCLLGLGLSLYAYTVELRLEQNKNYKPLCDIAEHMSCTKAFDSEYGKGFGFFGKKSLFYKPNSFFGIVFYSMVATLSLSNSPVAVNGSLLLIILSNFASLYFAYILYFILADLCVVCIGTYIVNVVNLILITKKHKKVRLLENQKLSASQKKSE
;
A
#
# COMPACT_ATOMS: atom_id res chain seq x y z
N MET A 1 -43.08 21.93 6.64
CA MET A 1 -42.08 22.55 5.76
C MET A 1 -40.75 21.87 6.04
N SER A 2 -40.39 20.87 5.23
CA SER A 2 -39.22 20.00 5.44
C SER A 2 -38.03 20.63 4.70
N GLU A 3 -37.14 21.27 5.45
CA GLU A 3 -35.96 21.91 4.87
C GLU A 3 -34.91 20.85 4.53
N LYS A 4 -34.76 20.66 3.22
CA LYS A 4 -33.77 19.85 2.53
C LYS A 4 -32.37 20.42 2.82
N ALA A 5 -31.72 20.00 3.90
CA ALA A 5 -30.30 20.24 4.09
C ALA A 5 -29.47 19.28 3.21
N SER A 6 -29.59 19.45 1.89
CA SER A 6 -28.68 18.84 0.92
C SER A 6 -27.35 19.57 0.94
N GLY A 7 -26.54 19.30 1.97
CA GLY A 7 -25.12 19.62 1.98
C GLY A 7 -24.38 18.69 1.01
N GLN A 8 -24.48 18.98 -0.29
CA GLN A 8 -23.73 18.30 -1.33
C GLN A 8 -22.25 18.62 -1.14
N THR A 9 -21.55 17.77 -0.37
CA THR A 9 -20.08 17.84 -0.27
C THR A 9 -19.50 17.48 -1.64
N ASN A 10 -18.81 18.43 -2.28
CA ASN A 10 -18.09 18.29 -3.54
C ASN A 10 -16.91 17.31 -3.44
N GLY A 11 -17.18 16.05 -3.10
CA GLY A 11 -16.18 15.02 -2.87
C GLY A 11 -16.67 13.63 -3.25
N LEU A 12 -15.74 12.78 -3.68
CA LEU A 12 -16.00 11.42 -4.14
C LEU A 12 -16.90 10.62 -3.18
N SER A 13 -17.76 9.74 -3.72
CA SER A 13 -18.58 8.83 -2.91
C SER A 13 -17.71 7.78 -2.20
N LEU A 14 -18.19 7.20 -1.10
CA LEU A 14 -17.47 6.10 -0.42
C LEU A 14 -17.23 4.91 -1.38
N TYR A 15 -18.21 4.62 -2.24
CA TYR A 15 -18.08 3.61 -3.28
C TYR A 15 -16.91 3.90 -4.24
N ALA A 16 -16.77 5.15 -4.67
CA ALA A 16 -15.69 5.54 -5.55
C ALA A 16 -14.32 5.46 -4.84
N TYR A 17 -14.22 5.85 -3.56
CA TYR A 17 -13.00 5.62 -2.78
C TYR A 17 -12.64 4.14 -2.68
N ASN A 18 -13.61 3.26 -2.43
CA ASN A 18 -13.39 1.82 -2.34
C ASN A 18 -12.87 1.26 -3.67
N LYS A 19 -13.49 1.64 -4.79
CA LYS A 19 -13.02 1.23 -6.13
C LYS A 19 -11.61 1.70 -6.42
N LEU A 20 -11.28 2.95 -6.14
CA LEU A 20 -9.94 3.49 -6.37
C LEU A 20 -8.90 2.81 -5.48
N LEU A 21 -9.20 2.59 -4.20
CA LEU A 21 -8.30 1.86 -3.28
C LEU A 21 -8.06 0.43 -3.76
N ILE A 22 -9.13 -0.29 -4.15
CA ILE A 22 -9.02 -1.66 -4.66
C ILE A 22 -8.18 -1.67 -5.94
N PHE A 23 -8.45 -0.77 -6.88
CA PHE A 23 -7.68 -0.65 -8.11
C PHE A 23 -6.19 -0.43 -7.83
N MET A 24 -5.85 0.50 -6.94
CA MET A 24 -4.46 0.74 -6.56
C MET A 24 -3.83 -0.45 -5.82
N CYS A 25 -4.59 -1.17 -4.99
CA CYS A 25 -4.11 -2.40 -4.37
C CYS A 25 -3.86 -3.50 -5.40
N LEU A 26 -4.67 -3.62 -6.45
CA LEU A 26 -4.43 -4.58 -7.54
C LEU A 26 -3.16 -4.23 -8.33
N LEU A 27 -2.91 -2.95 -8.58
CA LEU A 27 -1.64 -2.51 -9.19
C LEU A 27 -0.44 -2.84 -8.30
N GLY A 28 -0.52 -2.51 -7.00
CA GLY A 28 0.52 -2.86 -6.02
C GLY A 28 0.74 -4.36 -5.89
N LEU A 29 -0.33 -5.16 -5.92
CA LEU A 29 -0.27 -6.61 -5.92
C LEU A 29 0.43 -7.14 -7.18
N GLY A 30 0.12 -6.60 -8.36
CA GLY A 30 0.79 -6.94 -9.60
C GLY A 30 2.30 -6.66 -9.56
N LEU A 31 2.69 -5.48 -9.06
CA LEU A 31 4.11 -5.12 -8.86
C LEU A 31 4.80 -6.07 -7.87
N SER A 32 4.12 -6.42 -6.77
CA SER A 32 4.66 -7.33 -5.74
C SER A 32 4.80 -8.77 -6.25
N LEU A 33 3.83 -9.27 -7.02
CA LEU A 33 3.90 -10.59 -7.66
C LEU A 33 5.02 -10.67 -8.69
N TYR A 34 5.20 -9.61 -9.47
CA TYR A 34 6.30 -9.52 -10.41
C TYR A 34 7.66 -9.52 -9.68
N ALA A 35 7.83 -8.67 -8.67
CA ALA A 35 9.04 -8.65 -7.84
C ALA A 35 9.32 -10.01 -7.21
N TYR A 36 8.31 -10.67 -6.66
CA TYR A 36 8.43 -12.01 -6.07
C TYR A 36 8.87 -13.06 -7.10
N THR A 37 8.32 -13.00 -8.31
CA THR A 37 8.72 -13.90 -9.40
C THR A 37 10.17 -13.66 -9.82
N VAL A 38 10.61 -12.40 -9.89
CA VAL A 38 11.99 -12.04 -10.18
C VAL A 38 12.93 -12.55 -9.09
N GLU A 39 12.60 -12.31 -7.81
CA GLU A 39 13.37 -12.79 -6.67
C GLU A 39 13.55 -14.31 -6.70
N LEU A 40 12.48 -15.07 -6.89
CA LEU A 40 12.57 -16.54 -6.98
C LEU A 40 13.42 -17.02 -8.17
N ARG A 41 13.32 -16.35 -9.33
CA ARG A 41 14.13 -16.71 -10.50
C ARG A 41 15.62 -16.38 -10.30
N LEU A 42 15.94 -15.29 -9.61
CA LEU A 42 17.31 -14.92 -9.25
C LEU A 42 17.91 -15.88 -8.22
N GLU A 43 17.09 -16.42 -7.30
CA GLU A 43 17.53 -17.48 -6.37
C GLU A 43 17.87 -18.78 -7.11
N GLN A 44 17.08 -19.14 -8.13
CA GLN A 44 17.27 -20.36 -8.91
C GLN A 44 18.39 -20.24 -9.95
N ASN A 45 18.54 -19.08 -10.57
CA ASN A 45 19.51 -18.84 -11.63
C ASN A 45 20.07 -17.42 -11.52
N LYS A 46 21.32 -17.30 -11.06
CA LYS A 46 22.04 -16.02 -10.94
C LYS A 46 22.31 -15.32 -12.27
N ASN A 47 22.17 -16.01 -13.41
CA ASN A 47 22.30 -15.42 -14.75
C ASN A 47 20.96 -14.92 -15.33
N TYR A 48 19.86 -15.05 -14.58
CA TYR A 48 18.55 -14.56 -15.01
C TYR A 48 18.57 -13.02 -15.12
N LYS A 49 18.09 -12.50 -16.26
CA LYS A 49 17.95 -11.05 -16.50
C LYS A 49 16.47 -10.65 -16.49
N PRO A 50 15.97 -9.98 -15.46
CA PRO A 50 14.59 -9.52 -15.40
C PRO A 50 14.33 -8.31 -16.31
N LEU A 51 13.08 -8.14 -16.73
CA LEU A 51 12.65 -7.00 -17.57
C LEU A 51 12.81 -5.63 -16.88
N CYS A 52 12.84 -5.61 -15.55
CA CYS A 52 13.07 -4.39 -14.77
C CYS A 52 14.54 -3.99 -14.62
N ASP A 53 15.48 -4.75 -15.21
CA ASP A 53 16.87 -4.32 -15.41
C ASP A 53 16.97 -3.59 -16.76
N ILE A 54 16.84 -2.26 -16.71
CA ILE A 54 16.74 -1.41 -17.91
C ILE A 54 18.11 -0.82 -18.29
N ALA A 55 18.91 -0.46 -17.29
CA ALA A 55 20.23 0.13 -17.45
C ALA A 55 21.12 -0.23 -16.26
N GLU A 56 22.41 0.08 -16.35
CA GLU A 56 23.40 -0.25 -15.32
C GLU A 56 23.07 0.33 -13.93
N HIS A 57 22.46 1.53 -13.89
CA HIS A 57 21.98 2.19 -12.66
C HIS A 57 20.44 2.15 -12.53
N MET A 58 19.79 1.23 -13.24
CA MET A 58 18.35 1.01 -13.17
C MET A 58 18.06 -0.50 -13.16
N SER A 59 18.47 -1.15 -12.07
CA SER A 59 18.41 -2.58 -11.88
C SER A 59 17.59 -2.96 -10.64
N CYS A 60 16.49 -3.66 -10.88
CA CYS A 60 15.74 -4.31 -9.81
C CYS A 60 16.50 -5.51 -9.22
N THR A 61 17.36 -6.17 -10.00
CA THR A 61 18.21 -7.27 -9.51
C THR A 61 19.10 -6.81 -8.35
N LYS A 62 19.76 -5.67 -8.45
CA LYS A 62 20.59 -5.14 -7.35
C LYS A 62 19.78 -4.88 -6.08
N ALA A 63 18.54 -4.37 -6.24
CA ALA A 63 17.65 -4.15 -5.11
C ALA A 63 17.23 -5.47 -4.44
N PHE A 64 16.80 -6.44 -5.25
CA PHE A 64 16.21 -7.69 -4.79
C PHE A 64 17.22 -8.72 -4.28
N ASP A 65 18.43 -8.78 -4.84
CA ASP A 65 19.50 -9.68 -4.39
C ASP A 65 20.34 -9.08 -3.23
N SER A 66 20.07 -7.83 -2.85
CA SER A 66 20.72 -7.19 -1.69
C SER A 66 20.31 -7.82 -0.36
N GLU A 67 21.08 -7.56 0.69
CA GLU A 67 20.71 -7.95 2.06
C GLU A 67 19.38 -7.33 2.52
N TYR A 68 19.02 -6.17 1.96
CA TYR A 68 17.77 -5.49 2.25
C TYR A 68 16.58 -6.07 1.49
N GLY A 69 16.80 -6.86 0.43
CA GLY A 69 15.74 -7.47 -0.38
C GLY A 69 14.91 -8.53 0.36
N LYS A 70 15.44 -9.06 1.47
CA LYS A 70 14.77 -10.08 2.29
C LYS A 70 14.72 -9.66 3.75
N GLY A 71 13.62 -9.98 4.41
CA GLY A 71 13.46 -9.71 5.84
C GLY A 71 13.68 -8.24 6.22
N PHE A 72 13.40 -7.33 5.28
CA PHE A 72 13.60 -5.89 5.41
C PHE A 72 15.05 -5.46 5.73
N GLY A 73 16.04 -6.34 5.60
CA GLY A 73 17.43 -6.09 6.03
C GLY A 73 17.66 -6.16 7.55
N PHE A 74 16.63 -6.49 8.34
CA PHE A 74 16.74 -6.59 9.81
C PHE A 74 16.62 -8.04 10.29
N PHE A 75 15.75 -8.84 9.66
CA PHE A 75 15.56 -10.23 10.02
C PHE A 75 16.63 -11.09 9.34
N GLY A 76 17.46 -11.78 10.14
CA GLY A 76 18.48 -12.68 9.62
C GLY A 76 17.93 -14.03 9.12
N LYS A 77 18.77 -14.80 8.42
CA LYS A 77 18.42 -16.08 7.75
C LYS A 77 17.75 -17.15 8.62
N LYS A 78 17.94 -17.10 9.94
CA LYS A 78 17.34 -18.04 10.90
C LYS A 78 15.92 -17.63 11.34
N SER A 79 15.50 -16.40 11.02
CA SER A 79 14.18 -15.88 11.37
C SER A 79 13.12 -16.43 10.42
N LEU A 80 11.92 -16.72 10.95
CA LEU A 80 10.74 -17.06 10.15
C LEU A 80 10.35 -15.93 9.17
N PHE A 81 10.75 -14.69 9.49
CA PHE A 81 10.49 -13.50 8.68
C PHE A 81 11.58 -13.24 7.63
N TYR A 82 12.58 -14.12 7.48
CA TYR A 82 13.52 -14.06 6.37
C TYR A 82 12.86 -14.55 5.08
N LYS A 83 11.98 -13.71 4.53
CA LYS A 83 11.28 -13.91 3.27
C LYS A 83 11.51 -12.70 2.35
N PRO A 84 11.38 -12.89 1.03
CA PRO A 84 11.28 -11.81 0.05
C PRO A 84 10.42 -10.64 0.55
N ASN A 85 10.89 -9.40 0.44
CA ASN A 85 10.08 -8.24 0.81
C ASN A 85 8.80 -8.15 -0.03
N SER A 86 8.88 -8.58 -1.28
CA SER A 86 7.76 -8.72 -2.20
C SER A 86 6.65 -9.64 -1.67
N PHE A 87 6.97 -10.67 -0.86
CA PHE A 87 5.97 -11.51 -0.19
C PHE A 87 5.12 -10.69 0.80
N PHE A 88 5.75 -9.82 1.60
CA PHE A 88 5.02 -8.94 2.50
C PHE A 88 4.18 -7.91 1.73
N GLY A 89 4.65 -7.46 0.57
CA GLY A 89 3.86 -6.64 -0.36
C GLY A 89 2.59 -7.34 -0.84
N ILE A 90 2.69 -8.61 -1.26
CA ILE A 90 1.53 -9.44 -1.67
C ILE A 90 0.50 -9.53 -0.54
N VAL A 91 0.94 -9.87 0.68
CA VAL A 91 0.06 -9.98 1.85
C VAL A 91 -0.58 -8.63 2.16
N PHE A 92 0.21 -7.56 2.19
CA PHE A 92 -0.26 -6.20 2.46
C PHE A 92 -1.34 -5.75 1.48
N TYR A 93 -1.08 -5.80 0.17
CA TYR A 93 -2.05 -5.32 -0.82
C TYR A 93 -3.32 -6.17 -0.86
N SER A 94 -3.21 -7.48 -0.63
CA SER A 94 -4.37 -8.37 -0.53
C SER A 94 -5.23 -8.05 0.69
N MET A 95 -4.59 -7.80 1.84
CA MET A 95 -5.26 -7.43 3.08
C MET A 95 -5.95 -6.07 2.92
N VAL A 96 -5.24 -5.02 2.47
CA VAL A 96 -5.81 -3.68 2.29
C VAL A 96 -6.95 -3.67 1.26
N ALA A 97 -6.84 -4.44 0.16
CA ALA A 97 -7.94 -4.59 -0.80
C ALA A 97 -9.19 -5.17 -0.14
N THR A 98 -9.03 -6.21 0.70
CA THR A 98 -10.13 -6.85 1.43
C THR A 98 -10.76 -5.89 2.44
N LEU A 99 -9.98 -5.19 3.25
CA LEU A 99 -10.52 -4.21 4.21
C LEU A 99 -11.20 -3.04 3.49
N SER A 100 -10.73 -2.66 2.30
CA SER A 100 -11.29 -1.55 1.53
C SER A 100 -12.73 -1.78 1.04
N LEU A 101 -13.18 -3.04 0.99
CA LEU A 101 -14.59 -3.39 0.72
C LEU A 101 -15.53 -2.93 1.84
N SER A 102 -15.04 -2.84 3.07
CA SER A 102 -15.81 -2.37 4.21
C SER A 102 -15.76 -0.85 4.37
N ASN A 103 -16.88 -0.28 4.81
CA ASN A 103 -17.00 1.12 5.22
C ASN A 103 -17.13 1.28 6.75
N SER A 104 -16.93 0.21 7.52
CA SER A 104 -16.96 0.31 8.97
C SER A 104 -15.76 1.14 9.49
N PRO A 105 -15.93 1.96 10.53
CA PRO A 105 -14.84 2.75 11.10
C PRO A 105 -13.63 1.90 11.50
N VAL A 106 -13.85 0.70 12.05
CA VAL A 106 -12.81 -0.26 12.41
C VAL A 106 -11.97 -0.66 11.19
N ALA A 107 -12.61 -1.05 10.08
CA ALA A 107 -11.89 -1.47 8.89
C ALA A 107 -11.12 -0.32 8.24
N VAL A 108 -11.68 0.89 8.26
CA VAL A 108 -11.02 2.08 7.72
C VAL A 108 -9.82 2.49 8.57
N ASN A 109 -9.93 2.43 9.89
CA ASN A 109 -8.82 2.70 10.82
C ASN A 109 -7.70 1.67 10.66
N GLY A 110 -8.05 0.39 10.57
CA GLY A 110 -7.09 -0.69 10.32
C GLY A 110 -6.35 -0.50 8.99
N SER A 111 -7.08 -0.17 7.91
CA SER A 111 -6.48 0.12 6.60
C SER A 111 -5.56 1.35 6.66
N LEU A 112 -5.98 2.42 7.33
CA LEU A 112 -5.19 3.64 7.50
C LEU A 112 -3.87 3.33 8.22
N LEU A 113 -3.90 2.57 9.32
CA LEU A 113 -2.70 2.17 10.05
C LEU A 113 -1.74 1.39 9.16
N LEU A 114 -2.23 0.36 8.46
CA LEU A 114 -1.41 -0.46 7.57
C LEU A 114 -0.76 0.38 6.46
N ILE A 115 -1.52 1.30 5.84
CA ILE A 115 -1.03 2.17 4.77
C ILE A 115 -0.02 3.20 5.29
N ILE A 116 -0.18 3.72 6.52
CA ILE A 116 0.83 4.59 7.15
C ILE A 116 2.14 3.82 7.33
N LEU A 117 2.07 2.60 7.88
CA LEU A 117 3.24 1.75 8.06
C LEU A 117 3.94 1.44 6.73
N SER A 118 3.19 1.15 5.66
CA SER A 118 3.78 0.90 4.34
C SER A 118 4.47 2.13 3.73
N ASN A 119 4.00 3.34 4.04
CA ASN A 119 4.66 4.57 3.60
C ASN A 119 5.96 4.84 4.36
N PHE A 120 6.00 4.57 5.67
CA PHE A 120 7.26 4.59 6.42
C PHE A 120 8.26 3.57 5.89
N ALA A 121 7.82 2.35 5.60
CA ALA A 121 8.66 1.35 4.95
C ALA A 121 9.14 1.80 3.56
N SER A 122 8.31 2.49 2.79
CA SER A 122 8.69 3.04 1.47
C SER A 122 9.78 4.11 1.60
N LEU A 123 9.70 5.00 2.60
CA LEU A 123 10.76 5.99 2.87
C LEU A 123 12.07 5.31 3.25
N TYR A 124 12.00 4.27 4.10
CA TYR A 124 13.17 3.47 4.46
C TYR A 124 13.82 2.85 3.21
N PHE A 125 13.05 2.14 2.37
CA PHE A 125 13.61 1.50 1.18
C PHE A 125 14.05 2.50 0.09
N ALA A 126 13.42 3.67 0.00
CA ALA A 126 13.89 4.75 -0.86
C ALA A 126 15.27 5.25 -0.41
N TYR A 127 15.49 5.40 0.89
CA TYR A 127 16.80 5.73 1.45
C TYR A 127 17.84 4.66 1.10
N ILE A 128 17.51 3.37 1.29
CA ILE A 128 18.39 2.25 0.95
C ILE A 128 18.77 2.27 -0.54
N LEU A 129 17.79 2.41 -1.44
CA LEU A 129 18.02 2.44 -2.89
C LEU A 129 18.95 3.58 -3.30
N TYR A 130 18.69 4.79 -2.80
CA TYR A 130 19.41 5.98 -3.24
C TYR A 130 20.80 6.09 -2.58
N PHE A 131 20.90 5.92 -1.26
CA PHE A 131 22.13 6.20 -0.51
C PHE A 131 23.03 4.98 -0.32
N ILE A 132 22.47 3.77 -0.23
CA ILE A 132 23.26 2.56 0.05
C ILE A 132 23.56 1.80 -1.23
N LEU A 133 22.54 1.49 -2.03
CA LEU A 133 22.70 0.72 -3.26
C LEU A 133 23.12 1.58 -4.45
N ALA A 134 22.85 2.89 -4.41
CA ALA A 134 23.09 3.84 -5.51
C ALA A 134 22.49 3.34 -6.84
N ASP A 135 21.24 2.86 -6.81
CA ASP A 135 20.54 2.28 -7.96
C ASP A 135 19.04 2.62 -7.95
N LEU A 136 18.41 2.64 -9.12
CA LEU A 136 17.00 2.95 -9.31
C LEU A 136 16.18 1.72 -9.69
N CYS A 137 15.41 1.21 -8.74
CA CYS A 137 14.46 0.13 -9.00
C CYS A 137 13.08 0.70 -9.41
N VAL A 138 12.73 0.61 -10.71
CA VAL A 138 11.44 1.13 -11.23
C VAL A 138 10.23 0.44 -10.58
N VAL A 139 10.30 -0.86 -10.32
CA VAL A 139 9.24 -1.63 -9.64
C VAL A 139 9.02 -1.10 -8.21
N CYS A 140 10.12 -0.81 -7.52
CA CYS A 140 10.10 -0.29 -6.16
C CYS A 140 9.52 1.14 -6.14
N ILE A 141 9.96 2.00 -7.05
CA ILE A 141 9.41 3.36 -7.23
C ILE A 141 7.90 3.31 -7.53
N GLY A 142 7.47 2.41 -8.42
CA GLY A 142 6.05 2.19 -8.69
C GLY A 142 5.26 1.79 -7.43
N THR A 143 5.83 0.92 -6.61
CA THR A 143 5.26 0.49 -5.32
C THR A 143 5.14 1.68 -4.35
N TYR A 144 6.14 2.56 -4.30
CA TYR A 144 6.12 3.75 -3.45
C TYR A 144 5.04 4.75 -3.89
N ILE A 145 4.89 4.96 -5.20
CA ILE A 145 3.82 5.79 -5.77
C ILE A 145 2.45 5.22 -5.40
N VAL A 146 2.24 3.91 -5.56
CA VAL A 146 1.00 3.24 -5.16
C VAL A 146 0.72 3.46 -3.67
N ASN A 147 1.73 3.34 -2.80
CA ASN A 147 1.58 3.54 -1.35
C ASN A 147 1.19 4.97 -0.98
N VAL A 148 1.79 5.98 -1.62
CA VAL A 148 1.45 7.39 -1.39
C VAL A 148 0.02 7.67 -1.87
N VAL A 149 -0.38 7.17 -3.04
CA VAL A 149 -1.75 7.37 -3.52
C VAL A 149 -2.76 6.67 -2.61
N ASN A 150 -2.47 5.45 -2.15
CA ASN A 150 -3.29 4.75 -1.17
C ASN A 150 -3.44 5.57 0.12
N LEU A 151 -2.37 6.21 0.61
CA LEU A 151 -2.41 7.07 1.79
C LEU A 151 -3.33 8.28 1.62
N ILE A 152 -3.28 8.93 0.46
CA ILE A 152 -4.16 10.05 0.13
C ILE A 152 -5.62 9.59 0.09
N LEU A 153 -5.90 8.46 -0.60
CA LEU A 153 -7.26 7.92 -0.74
C LEU A 153 -7.85 7.50 0.60
N ILE A 154 -7.10 6.75 1.42
CA ILE A 154 -7.60 6.27 2.71
C ILE A 154 -7.80 7.40 3.71
N THR A 155 -6.95 8.44 3.68
CA THR A 155 -7.12 9.62 4.54
C THR A 155 -8.41 10.38 4.21
N LYS A 156 -8.71 10.53 2.91
CA LYS A 156 -9.97 11.13 2.46
C LYS A 156 -11.19 10.27 2.81
N LYS A 157 -11.11 8.95 2.61
CA LYS A 157 -12.16 7.99 3.02
C LYS A 157 -12.41 8.05 4.53
N HIS A 158 -11.35 8.05 5.35
CA HIS A 158 -11.43 8.12 6.80
C HIS A 158 -12.17 9.37 7.29
N LYS A 159 -11.80 10.55 6.78
CA LYS A 159 -12.51 11.81 7.09
C LYS A 159 -14.00 11.71 6.74
N LYS A 160 -14.34 11.17 5.57
CA LYS A 160 -15.75 11.03 5.14
C LYS A 160 -16.55 10.06 6.01
N VAL A 161 -15.98 8.92 6.38
CA VAL A 161 -16.65 7.95 7.27
C VAL A 161 -16.92 8.56 8.65
N ARG A 162 -15.95 9.26 9.23
CA ARG A 162 -16.13 9.94 10.54
C ARG A 162 -17.19 11.03 10.51
N LEU A 163 -17.27 11.80 9.42
CA LEU A 163 -18.32 12.80 9.24
C LEU A 163 -19.72 12.16 9.21
N LEU A 164 -19.88 11.08 8.45
CA LEU A 164 -21.17 10.35 8.37
C LEU A 164 -21.54 9.68 9.69
N GLU A 165 -20.57 9.17 10.44
CA GLU A 165 -20.76 8.60 11.76
C GLU A 165 -21.25 9.65 12.77
N ASN A 166 -20.59 10.81 12.82
CA ASN A 166 -20.98 11.92 13.69
C ASN A 166 -22.40 12.42 13.36
N GLN A 167 -22.75 12.56 12.07
CA GLN A 167 -24.09 12.96 11.64
C GLN A 167 -25.17 11.97 12.10
N LYS A 168 -24.89 10.66 12.02
CA LYS A 168 -25.81 9.62 12.51
C LYS A 168 -26.01 9.71 14.02
N LEU A 169 -24.93 9.92 14.78
CA LEU A 169 -24.98 10.10 16.23
C LEU A 169 -25.83 11.32 16.61
N SER A 170 -25.59 12.47 15.97
CA SER A 170 -26.39 13.69 16.21
C SER A 170 -27.87 13.52 15.84
N ALA A 171 -28.18 12.75 14.79
CA ALA A 171 -29.57 12.47 14.42
C ALA A 171 -30.26 11.51 15.40
N SER A 172 -29.54 10.53 15.97
CA SER A 172 -30.10 9.65 17.01
C SER A 172 -30.43 10.38 18.30
N GLN A 173 -29.60 11.36 18.71
CA GLN A 173 -29.84 12.16 19.91
C GLN A 173 -31.09 13.03 19.79
N LYS A 174 -31.32 13.65 18.62
CA LYS A 174 -32.53 14.45 18.36
C LYS A 174 -33.84 13.64 18.33
N LYS A 175 -33.78 12.32 18.21
CA LYS A 175 -34.98 11.45 18.21
C LYS A 175 -35.34 10.95 19.61
N SER A 176 -34.41 11.02 20.56
CA SER A 176 -34.61 10.65 21.96
C SER A 176 -35.09 11.81 22.84
N GLU A 177 -35.07 13.04 22.32
CA GLU A 177 -35.65 14.26 22.92
C GLU A 177 -37.07 14.49 22.38
#